data_AF-A0A7J2NSW1-F1
#
_entry.id   AF-A0A7J2NSW1-F1
#
_cell.length_a   1.000
_cell.length_b   1.000
_cell.length_c   1.000
_cell.angle_alpha   90.00
_cell.angle_beta   90.00
_cell.angle_gamma   90.00
#
_symmetry.space_group_name_H-M   'P 1'
#
loop_
_entity.id
_entity.type
_entity.pdbx_description
1 polymer ?
#
loop_
_entity_poly.entity_id
_entity_poly.type
_entity_poly.pdbx_seq_one_letter_code
_entity_poly.pdbx_strand_id
1 'polypeptide(L)'
;MDEGKSTIWGFLAVFLGIIGILVVLLAKKDDNYAMYYLKQSLVLVIGFVAAGIVSVIPIIGWIVGAIAMLVFFVLWIIAWINALSGQTKETPLIGKYAEKFKF
;
A
#
# COMPACT_ATOMS: atom_id res chain seq x y z
N MET A 1 -19.59 13.90 -2.92
CA MET A 1 -18.69 12.97 -2.21
C MET A 1 -18.49 13.53 -0.82
N ASP A 2 -18.66 12.71 0.21
CA ASP A 2 -18.23 13.07 1.56
C ASP A 2 -16.73 12.77 1.66
N GLU A 3 -15.92 13.82 1.64
CA GLU A 3 -14.46 13.77 1.60
C GLU A 3 -13.88 13.00 2.79
N GLY A 4 -14.52 13.11 3.96
CA GLY A 4 -14.12 12.38 5.17
C GLY A 4 -14.33 10.86 5.01
N LYS A 5 -15.43 10.44 4.40
CA LYS A 5 -15.73 9.02 4.17
C LYS A 5 -14.74 8.39 3.20
N SER A 6 -14.37 9.09 2.13
CA SER A 6 -13.43 8.60 1.12
C SER A 6 -12.01 8.43 1.67
N THR A 7 -11.56 9.41 2.47
CA THR A 7 -10.28 9.38 3.20
C THR A 7 -10.16 8.14 4.08
N ILE A 8 -11.23 7.78 4.81
CA ILE A 8 -11.25 6.58 5.65
C ILE A 8 -11.09 5.30 4.82
N TRP A 9 -11.76 5.19 3.67
CA TRP A 9 -11.61 4.01 2.81
C TRP A 9 -10.21 3.88 2.23
N GLY A 10 -9.62 4.98 1.78
CA GLY A 10 -8.23 5.01 1.33
C GLY A 10 -7.26 4.58 2.44
N PHE A 11 -7.45 5.08 3.66
CA PHE A 11 -6.67 4.67 4.81
C PHE A 11 -6.82 3.18 5.12
N LEU A 12 -8.05 2.66 5.17
CA LEU A 12 -8.32 1.24 5.43
C LEU A 12 -7.69 0.33 4.37
N ALA A 13 -7.68 0.76 3.09
CA ALA A 13 -7.06 0.00 2.00
C ALA A 13 -5.58 -0.28 2.30
N VAL A 14 -4.85 0.73 2.81
CA VAL A 14 -3.42 0.62 3.12
C VAL A 14 -3.19 -0.01 4.49
N PHE A 15 -3.92 0.42 5.53
CA PHE A 15 -3.77 -0.03 6.91
C PHE A 15 -3.98 -1.54 7.07
N LEU A 16 -5.01 -2.09 6.43
CA LEU A 16 -5.34 -3.52 6.56
C LEU A 16 -4.65 -4.41 5.52
N GLY A 17 -3.80 -3.85 4.65
CA GLY A 17 -3.11 -4.59 3.59
C GLY A 17 -4.09 -5.37 2.71
N ILE A 18 -3.91 -6.70 2.61
CA ILE A 18 -4.74 -7.58 1.78
C ILE A 18 -6.23 -7.48 2.12
N ILE A 19 -6.58 -7.44 3.41
CA ILE A 19 -7.98 -7.35 3.84
C ILE A 19 -8.57 -6.01 3.38
N GLY A 20 -7.81 -4.93 3.56
CA GLY A 20 -8.21 -3.58 3.14
C GLY A 20 -8.42 -3.49 1.62
N ILE A 21 -7.50 -4.07 0.84
CA ILE A 21 -7.62 -4.17 -0.61
C ILE A 21 -8.93 -4.86 -1.01
N LEU A 22 -9.22 -6.04 -0.44
CA LEU A 22 -10.45 -6.77 -0.78
C LEU A 22 -11.72 -5.98 -0.43
N VAL A 23 -11.76 -5.38 0.76
CA VAL A 23 -12.90 -4.59 1.21
C VAL A 23 -13.15 -3.40 0.30
N VAL A 24 -12.11 -2.62 -0.02
CA VAL A 24 -12.25 -1.43 -0.88
C VAL A 24 -12.54 -1.82 -2.33
N LEU A 25 -11.90 -2.87 -2.85
CA LEU A 25 -12.18 -3.37 -4.20
C LEU A 25 -13.63 -3.83 -4.36
N LEU A 26 -14.26 -4.35 -3.31
CA LEU A 26 -15.65 -4.83 -3.41
C LEU A 26 -16.68 -3.74 -3.09
N ALA A 27 -16.40 -2.88 -2.12
CA ALA A 27 -17.37 -1.93 -1.58
C ALA A 27 -17.22 -0.49 -2.12
N LYS A 28 -16.10 -0.15 -2.76
CA LYS A 28 -15.71 1.22 -3.11
C LYS A 28 -15.08 1.37 -4.50
N LYS A 29 -15.49 0.54 -5.48
CA LYS A 29 -14.99 0.62 -6.87
C LYS A 29 -15.17 1.99 -7.52
N ASP A 30 -16.29 2.67 -7.23
CA ASP A 30 -16.60 3.98 -7.82
C ASP A 30 -15.89 5.15 -7.10
N ASP A 31 -15.17 4.87 -6.01
CA ASP A 31 -14.41 5.87 -5.26
C ASP A 31 -12.97 5.91 -5.77
N ASN A 32 -12.69 6.84 -6.68
CA ASN A 32 -11.37 7.00 -7.29
C ASN A 32 -10.24 7.22 -6.26
N TYR A 33 -10.52 7.88 -5.13
CA TYR A 33 -9.53 8.13 -4.08
C TYR A 33 -9.23 6.84 -3.30
N ALA A 34 -10.28 6.11 -2.90
CA ALA A 34 -10.10 4.82 -2.24
C ALA A 34 -9.37 3.82 -3.15
N MET A 35 -9.71 3.81 -4.45
CA MET A 35 -9.06 2.97 -5.44
C MET A 35 -7.60 3.36 -5.71
N TYR A 36 -7.26 4.66 -5.62
CA TYR A 36 -5.88 5.13 -5.71
C TYR A 36 -5.00 4.54 -4.59
N TYR A 37 -5.46 4.63 -3.34
CA TYR A 37 -4.74 4.09 -2.19
C TYR A 37 -4.77 2.55 -2.12
N LEU A 38 -5.80 1.91 -2.68
CA LEU A 38 -5.81 0.47 -2.90
C LEU A 38 -4.66 0.01 -3.79
N LYS A 39 -4.39 0.71 -4.90
CA LYS A 39 -3.27 0.37 -5.79
C LYS A 39 -1.93 0.52 -5.08
N GLN A 40 -1.78 1.55 -4.24
CA GLN A 40 -0.58 1.69 -3.41
C GLN A 40 -0.43 0.55 -2.40
N SER A 41 -1.52 0.16 -1.74
CA SER A 41 -1.56 -0.99 -0.83
C SER A 41 -1.14 -2.28 -1.53
N LEU A 42 -1.60 -2.51 -2.76
CA LEU A 42 -1.23 -3.68 -3.56
C LEU A 42 0.28 -3.75 -3.80
N VAL A 43 0.92 -2.62 -4.16
CA VAL A 43 2.38 -2.57 -4.35
C VAL A 43 3.12 -2.82 -3.03
N LEU A 44 2.65 -2.27 -1.91
CA LEU A 44 3.23 -2.51 -0.59
C LEU A 44 3.17 -4.00 -0.21
N VAL A 45 2.02 -4.64 -0.41
CA VAL A 45 1.86 -6.08 -0.15
C VAL A 45 2.83 -6.90 -1.01
N ILE A 46 2.94 -6.60 -2.31
CA ILE A 46 3.91 -7.27 -3.20
C ILE A 46 5.34 -7.07 -2.69
N GLY A 47 5.68 -5.86 -2.23
CA GLY A 47 6.96 -5.55 -1.64
C GLY A 47 7.29 -6.35 -0.39
N PHE A 48 6.35 -6.43 0.56
CA PHE A 48 6.49 -7.25 1.77
C PHE A 48 6.65 -8.74 1.44
N VAL A 49 5.85 -9.27 0.50
CA VAL A 49 5.98 -10.67 0.05
C VAL A 49 7.35 -10.91 -0.57
N ALA A 50 7.83 -10.01 -1.43
CA ALA A 50 9.16 -10.12 -2.04
C ALA A 50 10.28 -10.10 -0.98
N ALA A 51 10.19 -9.23 0.02
CA ALA A 51 11.14 -9.19 1.14
C ALA A 51 11.14 -10.50 1.96
N GLY A 52 9.96 -11.09 2.17
CA GLY A 52 9.82 -12.40 2.80
C GLY A 52 10.47 -13.52 2.00
N ILE A 53 10.29 -13.54 0.67
CA ILE A 53 10.90 -14.54 -0.23
C ILE A 53 12.43 -14.43 -0.20
N VAL A 54 12.99 -13.22 -0.25
CA VAL A 54 14.44 -13.00 -0.15
C VAL A 54 15.01 -13.56 1.15
N SER A 55 14.23 -13.51 2.24
CA SER A 55 14.63 -13.99 3.56
C SER A 55 14.75 -15.53 3.67
N VAL A 56 14.40 -16.29 2.63
CA VAL A 56 14.62 -17.75 2.57
C VAL A 56 16.11 -18.10 2.45
N ILE A 57 16.92 -17.21 1.87
CA ILE A 57 18.36 -17.42 1.72
C ILE A 57 19.08 -17.13 3.06
N PRO A 58 19.80 -18.10 3.66
CA PRO A 58 20.49 -17.89 4.93
C PRO A 58 21.53 -16.76 4.85
N ILE A 59 21.74 -16.06 5.97
CA ILE A 59 22.74 -15.00 6.16
C ILE A 59 22.47 -13.76 5.28
N ILE A 60 22.71 -13.85 3.97
CA ILE A 60 22.58 -12.70 3.05
C ILE A 60 21.10 -12.32 2.89
N GLY A 61 20.23 -13.31 2.65
CA GLY A 61 18.80 -13.07 2.49
C GLY A 61 18.16 -12.49 3.75
N TRP A 62 18.65 -12.88 4.94
CA TRP A 62 18.17 -12.31 6.20
C TRP A 62 18.51 -10.83 6.34
N ILE A 63 19.75 -10.44 6.02
CA ILE A 63 20.18 -9.03 6.10
C ILE A 63 19.40 -8.19 5.09
N VAL A 64 19.37 -8.62 3.82
CA VAL A 64 18.67 -7.90 2.76
C VAL A 64 17.16 -7.86 3.03
N GLY A 65 16.59 -8.98 3.45
CA GLY A 65 15.17 -9.11 3.80
C GLY A 65 14.77 -8.22 4.97
N ALA A 66 15.58 -8.15 6.02
CA ALA A 66 15.35 -7.26 7.16
C ALA A 66 15.37 -5.78 6.76
N ILE A 67 16.34 -5.37 5.93
CA ILE A 67 16.42 -3.99 5.41
C ILE A 67 15.19 -3.69 4.53
N ALA A 68 14.84 -4.60 3.62
CA ALA A 68 13.69 -4.44 2.75
C ALA A 68 12.38 -4.34 3.55
N MET A 69 12.18 -5.19 4.56
CA MET A 69 11.04 -5.13 5.48
C MET A 69 10.96 -3.76 6.17
N LEU A 70 12.08 -3.23 6.65
CA LEU A 70 12.11 -1.92 7.31
C LEU A 70 11.75 -0.79 6.32
N VAL A 71 12.28 -0.84 5.10
CA VAL A 71 11.95 0.14 4.04
C VAL A 71 10.45 0.10 3.73
N PHE A 72 9.88 -1.09 3.47
CA PHE A 72 8.44 -1.21 3.19
C PHE A 72 7.57 -0.82 4.38
N PHE A 73 8.02 -1.06 5.61
CA PHE A 73 7.33 -0.60 6.81
C PHE A 73 7.28 0.93 6.90
N VAL A 74 8.38 1.62 6.61
CA VAL A 74 8.38 3.10 6.54
C VAL A 74 7.46 3.60 5.42
N LEU A 75 7.49 2.98 4.24
CA LEU A 75 6.61 3.34 3.13
C LEU A 75 5.13 3.10 3.47
N TRP A 76 4.82 2.06 4.23
CA TRP A 76 3.46 1.77 4.69
C TRP A 76 2.92 2.87 5.61
N ILE A 77 3.74 3.36 6.54
CA ILE A 77 3.38 4.50 7.40
C ILE A 77 3.18 5.78 6.55
N ILE A 78 4.07 6.04 5.59
CA ILE A 78 3.93 7.21 4.69
C ILE A 78 2.62 7.11 3.89
N ALA A 79 2.29 5.93 3.40
CA ALA A 79 1.05 5.71 2.66
C ALA A 79 -0.19 5.95 3.54
N TRP A 80 -0.15 5.67 4.85
CA TRP A 80 -1.23 6.04 5.77
C TRP A 80 -1.38 7.55 5.92
N ILE A 81 -0.27 8.25 6.14
CA ILE A 81 -0.26 9.71 6.31
C ILE A 81 -0.81 10.37 5.04
N ASN A 82 -0.39 9.88 3.87
CA ASN A 82 -0.89 10.31 2.58
C ASN A 82 -2.41 10.05 2.46
N ALA A 83 -2.86 8.84 2.78
CA ALA A 83 -4.28 8.45 2.72
C ALA A 83 -5.16 9.22 3.70
N LEU A 84 -4.62 9.71 4.80
CA LEU A 84 -5.34 10.55 5.77
C LEU A 84 -5.28 12.05 5.42
N SER A 85 -4.47 12.44 4.44
CA SER A 85 -4.31 13.85 4.05
C SER A 85 -5.46 14.40 3.21
N GLY A 86 -6.40 13.56 2.76
CA GLY A 86 -7.48 13.93 1.84
C GLY A 86 -7.04 14.19 0.40
N GLN A 87 -5.73 14.14 0.12
CA GLN A 87 -5.16 14.35 -1.22
C GLN A 87 -4.59 13.05 -1.77
N THR A 88 -4.62 12.85 -3.09
CA THR A 88 -3.96 11.73 -3.76
C THR A 88 -2.46 12.03 -3.85
N LYS A 89 -1.68 11.47 -2.93
CA LYS A 89 -0.23 11.65 -2.88
C LYS A 89 0.48 10.34 -3.20
N GLU A 90 1.46 10.40 -4.09
CA GLU A 90 2.28 9.25 -4.39
C GLU A 90 3.17 8.92 -3.19
N THR A 91 3.11 7.66 -2.75
CA THR A 91 4.06 7.17 -1.76
C THR A 91 5.42 6.96 -2.43
N PRO A 92 6.52 7.48 -1.85
CA PRO A 92 7.85 7.37 -2.43
C PRO A 92 8.21 5.93 -2.80
N LEU A 93 9.02 5.76 -3.85
CA LEU A 93 9.47 4.48 -4.39
C LEU A 93 8.38 3.58 -5.01
N ILE A 94 7.13 3.68 -4.57
CA ILE A 94 6.04 2.79 -4.99
C ILE A 94 4.96 3.44 -5.87
N GLY A 95 4.81 4.77 -5.83
CA GLY A 95 3.78 5.52 -6.59
C GLY A 95 3.75 5.14 -8.07
N LYS A 96 4.89 5.23 -8.74
CA LYS A 96 5.07 4.83 -10.15
C LYS A 96 4.70 3.38 -10.50
N TYR A 97 4.71 2.47 -9.52
CA TYR A 97 4.28 1.09 -9.74
C TYR A 97 2.78 0.94 -9.53
N ALA A 98 2.19 1.72 -8.61
CA ALA A 98 0.76 1.73 -8.35
C ALA A 98 -0.02 2.22 -9.59
N GLU A 99 0.51 3.18 -10.33
CA GLU A 99 -0.10 3.70 -11.57
C GLU A 99 -0.22 2.66 -12.70
N LYS A 100 0.58 1.59 -12.66
CA LYS A 100 0.53 0.54 -13.68
C LYS A 100 -0.74 -0.32 -13.61
N PHE A 101 -1.46 -0.26 -12.49
CA PHE A 101 -2.72 -0.97 -12.31
C PHE A 101 -3.88 -0.15 -12.90
N LYS A 102 -4.51 -0.66 -13.98
CA LYS A 102 -5.52 0.06 -14.78
C LYS A 102 -6.98 -0.30 -14.47
N PHE A 103 -7.24 -0.96 -13.35
CA PHE A 103 -8.59 -1.28 -12.90
C PHE A 103 -9.14 -0.22 -11.95
#